data_AF-A0A7C3ZAQ1-F1
#
_entry.id   AF-A0A7C3ZAQ1-F1
#
_cell.length_a   1.000
_cell.length_b   1.000
_cell.length_c   1.000
_cell.angle_alpha   90.00
_cell.angle_beta   90.00
_cell.angle_gamma   90.00
#
_symmetry.space_group_name_H-M   'P 1'
#
loop_
_entity.id
_entity.type
_entity.pdbx_description
1 polymer ?
#
loop_
_entity_poly.entity_id
_entity_poly.type
_entity_poly.pdbx_seq_one_letter_code
_entity_poly.pdbx_strand_id
1 'polypeptide(L)' 'MMVKVVFALHGTGIAGGTRAVFEVANRLSGRGYDARIIALGGDHSWFNVKVPVHYVEAPRFIRLAKPLIRIYKL' A
#
# COMPACT_ATOMS: atom_id res chain seq x y z
N MET A 1 -21.19 14.43 -5.41
CA MET A 1 -19.83 14.52 -4.82
C MET A 1 -19.08 13.24 -5.16
N MET A 2 -17.84 13.34 -5.65
CA MET A 2 -17.02 12.16 -5.97
C MET A 2 -16.23 11.74 -4.72
N VAL A 3 -16.47 10.52 -4.23
CA VAL A 3 -15.80 10.00 -3.03
C VAL A 3 -14.40 9.52 -3.40
N LYS A 4 -13.40 9.96 -2.63
CA LYS A 4 -12.00 9.57 -2.77
C LYS A 4 -11.63 8.56 -1.70
N VAL A 5 -10.98 7.47 -2.09
CA VAL A 5 -10.56 6.40 -1.18
C VAL A 5 -9.06 6.17 -1.33
N VAL A 6 -8.33 6.22 -0.22
CA VAL A 6 -6.89 5.96 -0.20
C VAL A 6 -6.59 4.80 0.73
N PHE A 7 -5.92 3.78 0.20
CA PHE A 7 -5.37 2.68 0.99
C PHE A 7 -3.92 2.98 1.34
N ALA A 8 -3.59 3.00 2.63
CA ALA A 8 -2.22 3.16 3.11
C ALA A 8 -1.66 1.79 3.52
N LEU A 9 -0.55 1.38 2.91
CA LEU A 9 0.10 0.10 3.13
C LEU A 9 1.54 0.27 3.61
N HIS A 10 1.98 -0.60 4.51
CA HIS A 10 3.42 -0.70 4.82
C HIS A 10 4.20 -1.30 3.64
N GLY A 11 3.62 -2.28 2.93
CA GLY A 11 4.27 -2.89 1.78
C GLY A 11 3.29 -3.51 0.81
N THR A 12 3.73 -3.69 -0.44
CA THR A 12 2.92 -4.25 -1.54
C THR A 12 3.28 -5.69 -1.92
N GLY A 13 4.13 -6.36 -1.14
CA GLY A 13 4.55 -7.73 -1.43
C GLY A 13 3.42 -8.76 -1.35
N ILE A 14 3.70 -9.98 -1.82
CA ILE A 14 2.78 -11.11 -1.87
C ILE A 14 2.32 -11.48 -0.46
N ALA A 15 1.08 -11.13 -0.12
CA ALA A 15 0.40 -11.51 1.12
C ALA A 15 -1.11 -11.46 0.94
N GLY A 16 -1.86 -12.23 1.73
CA GLY A 16 -3.32 -12.29 1.66
C GLY A 16 -3.99 -10.93 1.90
N GLY A 17 -3.54 -10.19 2.91
CA GLY A 17 -4.06 -8.84 3.21
C GLY A 17 -3.79 -7.84 2.08
N THR A 18 -2.59 -7.85 1.51
CA THR A 18 -2.23 -7.01 0.36
C THR A 18 -3.13 -7.31 -0.84
N ARG A 19 -3.35 -8.60 -1.14
CA ARG A 19 -4.25 -9.03 -2.22
C ARG A 19 -5.66 -8.50 -2.03
N ALA A 20 -6.21 -8.62 -0.82
CA ALA A 20 -7.56 -8.15 -0.51
C ALA A 20 -7.71 -6.64 -0.76
N VAL A 21 -6.70 -5.84 -0.36
CA VAL A 21 -6.68 -4.40 -0.61
C VAL A 21 -6.67 -4.09 -2.12
N PHE A 22 -5.84 -4.78 -2.90
CA PHE A 22 -5.79 -4.58 -4.35
C PHE A 22 -7.11 -4.94 -5.05
N GLU A 23 -7.75 -6.05 -4.65
CA GLU A 23 -9.04 -6.46 -5.19
C GLU A 23 -10.13 -5.43 -4.91
N VAL A 24 -10.20 -4.91 -3.67
CA VAL A 24 -11.17 -3.89 -3.28
C VAL A 24 -10.90 -2.58 -4.03
N ALA A 25 -9.65 -2.13 -4.10
CA ALA A 25 -9.29 -0.90 -4.80
C ALA A 25 -9.66 -0.97 -6.30
N ASN A 26 -9.38 -2.10 -6.96
CA ASN A 26 -9.78 -2.35 -8.34
C ASN A 26 -11.31 -2.32 -8.52
N ARG A 27 -12.07 -2.95 -7.61
CA ARG A 27 -13.54 -2.96 -7.67
C ARG A 27 -14.14 -1.58 -7.42
N LEU A 28 -13.56 -0.79 -6.53
CA LEU A 28 -13.96 0.60 -6.29
C LEU A 28 -13.73 1.47 -7.53
N SER A 29 -12.54 1.37 -8.13
CA SER A 29 -12.25 2.07 -9.39
C SER A 29 -13.21 1.66 -10.51
N GLY A 30 -13.49 0.37 -10.66
CA GLY A 30 -14.49 -0.14 -11.62
C GLY A 30 -15.93 0.33 -11.38
N ARG A 31 -16.23 0.91 -10.21
CA ARG A 31 -17.53 1.49 -9.85
C ARG A 31 -17.53 3.03 -9.90
N GLY A 32 -16.47 3.65 -10.40
CA GLY A 32 -16.37 5.11 -10.57
C GLY A 32 -15.87 5.88 -9.34
N TYR A 33 -15.30 5.21 -8.34
CA TYR A 33 -14.65 5.87 -7.22
C TYR A 33 -13.20 6.25 -7.56
N ASP A 34 -12.71 7.39 -7.05
CA ASP A 34 -11.29 7.76 -7.13
C ASP A 34 -10.51 7.01 -6.05
N ALA A 35 -10.13 5.77 -6.37
CA ALA A 35 -9.38 4.89 -5.48
C ALA A 35 -7.87 4.93 -5.80
N ARG A 36 -7.03 5.03 -4.76
CA ARG A 36 -5.56 5.05 -4.88
C ARG A 36 -4.90 4.26 -3.75
N ILE A 37 -3.66 3.85 -3.97
CA ILE A 37 -2.85 3.14 -2.98
C ILE A 37 -1.59 3.96 -2.71
N ILE A 38 -1.20 4.09 -1.44
CA ILE A 38 0.08 4.64 -1.01
C ILE A 38 0.81 3.56 -0.22
N ALA A 39 2.10 3.34 -0.50
CA ALA A 39 2.89 2.32 0.17
C ALA A 39 4.30 2.78 0.54
N LEU A 40 4.85 2.26 1.65
CA LEU A 40 6.23 2.54 2.07
C LEU A 40 7.30 1.70 1.33
N GLY A 41 6.88 0.74 0.49
CA GLY A 41 7.79 -0.07 -0.33
C GLY A 41 7.20 -1.39 -0.80
N GLY A 42 8.05 -2.25 -1.39
CA GLY A 42 7.67 -3.54 -1.95
C GLY A 42 7.53 -3.52 -3.47
N ASP A 43 6.98 -4.59 -4.02
CA ASP A 43 6.72 -4.75 -5.45
C ASP A 43 5.28 -5.25 -5.64
N HIS A 44 4.48 -4.54 -6.45
CA HIS A 44 3.11 -4.92 -6.76
C HIS A 44 2.98 -5.64 -8.11
N SER A 45 4.07 -5.87 -8.84
CA SER A 45 4.08 -6.48 -10.18
C SER A 45 3.40 -7.86 -10.25
N TRP A 46 3.37 -8.58 -9.12
CA TRP A 46 2.73 -9.89 -8.99
C TRP A 46 1.19 -9.84 -9.06
N PHE A 47 0.58 -8.66 -9.00
CA PHE A 47 -0.86 -8.47 -9.08
C PHE A 47 -1.21 -7.37 -10.08
N ASN A 48 -2.27 -7.58 -10.87
CA ASN A 48 -2.75 -6.58 -11.82
C ASN A 48 -3.54 -5.46 -11.12
N VAL A 49 -2.83 -4.51 -10.52
CA VAL A 49 -3.41 -3.33 -9.87
C VAL A 49 -3.82 -2.31 -10.95
N LYS A 50 -5.09 -1.91 -10.95
CA LYS A 50 -5.68 -0.98 -11.93
C LYS A 50 -5.77 0.46 -11.45
N VAL A 51 -5.39 0.70 -10.20
CA VAL A 51 -5.40 2.02 -9.57
C VAL A 51 -3.97 2.56 -9.42
N PRO A 52 -3.79 3.88 -9.34
CA PRO A 52 -2.49 4.46 -9.03
C PRO A 52 -1.91 3.92 -7.71
N VAL A 53 -0.65 3.49 -7.75
CA VAL A 53 0.14 3.12 -6.57
C VAL A 53 1.28 4.12 -6.43
N HIS A 54 1.31 4.84 -5.30
CA HIS A 54 2.36 5.80 -5.00
C HIS A 54 3.26 5.25 -3.89
N TYR A 55 4.52 5.00 -4.24
CA TYR A 55 5.53 4.64 -3.26
C TYR A 55 6.11 5.89 -2.63
N VAL A 56 6.13 5.93 -1.31
CA VAL A 56 6.70 7.04 -0.55
C VAL A 56 7.83 6.53 0.34
N GLU A 57 8.90 7.33 0.45
CA GLU A 57 9.95 7.01 1.39
C GLU A 57 9.48 7.25 2.82
N ALA A 58 9.74 6.29 3.70
CA ALA A 58 9.59 6.50 5.14
C ALA A 58 10.49 7.68 5.59
N PRO A 59 10.01 8.56 6.48
CA PRO A 59 10.82 9.61 7.10
C PRO A 59 12.14 9.04 7.65
N ARG A 60 13.24 9.81 7.53
CA ARG A 60 14.60 9.35 7.90
C ARG A 60 14.68 8.82 9.34
N PHE A 61 13.92 9.40 10.27
CA PHE A 61 13.93 8.95 11.67
C PHE A 61 13.39 7.51 11.83
N ILE A 62 12.35 7.13 11.08
CA ILE A 62 11.80 5.76 11.07
C ILE A 62 12.79 4.81 10.39
N ARG A 63 13.47 5.25 9.32
CA ARG A 63 14.54 4.48 8.67
C ARG A 63 15.71 4.22 9.62
N LEU A 64 16.09 5.18 10.46
CA LEU A 64 17.14 4.99 11.48
C LEU A 64 16.69 4.08 12.63
N ALA A 65 15.40 4.08 12.99
CA ALA A 65 14.87 3.23 14.05
C ALA A 65 14.60 1.77 13.60
N LYS A 66 14.51 1.49 12.29
CA LYS A 66 14.30 0.13 11.74
C LYS A 66 15.24 -0.96 12.30
N PRO A 67 16.57 -0.79 12.38
CA PRO A 67 17.44 -1.81 12.97
C PRO A 67 17.13 -2.07 14.45
N LEU A 68 16.78 -1.04 15.22
CA LEU A 68 16.39 -1.17 16.62
C LEU A 68 15.08 -1.95 16.77
N ILE A 69 14.05 -1.64 15.97
CA ILE A 69 12.77 -2.36 15.98
C ILE A 69 12.94 -3.83 15.57
N ARG A 70 13.82 -4.11 14.61
CA ARG A 70 14.12 -5.49 14.16
C ARG A 70 14.83 -6.32 15.22
N ILE A 71 15.68 -5.69 16.05
CA ILE A 71 16.37 -6.34 17.17
C ILE A 71 15.40 -6.63 18.31
N TYR A 72 14.44 -5.73 18.55
CA TYR A 72 13.51 -5.84 19.68
C TYR A 72 12.30 -6.77 19.46
N LYS A 73 12.05 -7.28 18.23
CA LYS A 73 11.01 -8.28 17.88
C LYS A 73 9.93 -8.47 18.96
N LEU A 74 9.07 -7.46 19.08
CA LEU A 74 7.68 -7.61 19.51
C LEU A 74 6.85 -8.09 18.32
#